data_AF-W6REZ6-F1
#
_entry.id   AF-W6REZ6-F1
#
_cell.length_a   1.000
_cell.length_b   1.000
_cell.length_c   1.000
_cell.angle_alpha   90.00
_cell.angle_beta   90.00
_cell.angle_gamma   90.00
#
_symmetry.space_group_name_H-M   'P 1'
#
loop_
_entity.id
_entity.type
_entity.pdbx_description
1 polymer ?
#
loop_
_entity_poly.entity_id
_entity_poly.type
_entity_poly.pdbx_seq_one_letter_code
_entity_poly.pdbx_strand_id
1 'polypeptide(L)'
;MRMLSHRPNTLGSPLIKELATLLGIRWDDGLATVPDRIDSAIQSGRAAPFVAADLIAAICAARPDAEVLALGLADVVLARKLSWARPVLLLLTERYGPAFRMIGGRGRVRPGEPAYPKAICLALADGVDAALRSALDIDRRAARLLAVAPKLRTKGAEAVIRRLLTEDAVPASASGSSLSRWAATRLFERLESFDAVRELSGRSSFRMFGL
;
A
#
# COMPACT_ATOMS: atom_id res chain seq x y z
N MET A 1 1.91 7.17 -0.67
CA MET A 1 1.03 5.97 -0.73
C MET A 1 -0.32 6.16 -0.02
N ARG A 2 -0.39 6.67 1.22
CA ARG A 2 -1.66 6.91 1.94
C ARG A 2 -2.70 7.77 1.19
N MET A 3 -2.25 8.63 0.28
CA MET A 3 -3.11 9.44 -0.59
C MET A 3 -4.01 8.59 -1.50
N LEU A 4 -3.57 7.40 -1.91
CA LEU A 4 -4.40 6.48 -2.69
C LEU A 4 -5.37 5.72 -1.79
N SER A 5 -5.00 5.44 -0.53
CA SER A 5 -5.82 4.70 0.45
C SER A 5 -7.11 5.45 0.84
N HIS A 6 -7.14 6.77 0.70
CA HIS A 6 -8.36 7.57 0.77
C HIS A 6 -9.02 7.56 -0.61
N ARG A 7 -10.22 6.99 -0.73
CA ARG A 7 -10.99 6.93 -1.98
C ARG A 7 -11.16 8.35 -2.54
N PRO A 8 -10.39 8.77 -3.56
CA PRO A 8 -10.55 10.11 -4.11
C PRO A 8 -11.84 10.11 -4.93
N ASN A 9 -12.76 11.04 -4.65
CA ASN A 9 -14.04 11.10 -5.37
C ASN A 9 -13.85 11.23 -6.89
N THR A 10 -12.75 11.84 -7.33
CA THR A 10 -12.33 11.95 -8.72
C THR A 10 -10.82 11.71 -8.85
N LEU A 11 -10.41 10.87 -9.81
CA LEU A 11 -9.01 10.69 -10.21
C LEU A 11 -8.66 11.72 -11.31
N GLY A 12 -8.86 13.00 -11.00
CA GLY A 12 -8.61 14.08 -11.95
C GLY A 12 -7.12 14.38 -12.14
N SER A 13 -6.82 15.15 -13.19
CA SER A 13 -5.45 15.59 -13.53
C SER A 13 -4.65 16.20 -12.37
N PRO A 14 -5.24 17.00 -11.45
CA PRO A 14 -4.49 17.55 -10.31
C PRO A 14 -3.89 16.49 -9.40
N LEU A 15 -4.67 15.44 -9.09
CA LEU A 15 -4.22 14.34 -8.23
C LEU A 15 -3.13 13.51 -8.93
N ILE A 16 -3.29 13.22 -10.22
CA ILE A 16 -2.27 12.48 -10.99
C ILE A 16 -0.98 13.30 -11.07
N LYS A 17 -1.07 14.63 -11.22
CA LYS A 17 0.09 15.53 -11.23
C LYS A 17 0.81 15.55 -9.89
N GLU A 18 0.06 15.55 -8.79
CA GLU A 18 0.62 15.45 -7.46
C GLU A 18 1.31 14.09 -7.23
N LEU A 19 0.67 12.99 -7.61
CA LEU A 19 1.25 11.64 -7.53
C LEU A 19 2.51 11.51 -8.39
N ALA A 20 2.51 12.04 -9.62
CA ALA A 20 3.69 12.08 -10.47
C ALA A 20 4.83 12.86 -9.81
N THR A 21 4.52 14.02 -9.22
CA THR A 21 5.50 14.85 -8.49
C THR A 21 6.10 14.10 -7.31
N LEU A 22 5.27 13.42 -6.50
CA LEU A 22 5.72 12.61 -5.36
C LEU A 22 6.59 11.42 -5.78
N LEU A 23 6.39 10.92 -7.00
CA LEU A 23 7.17 9.83 -7.59
C LEU A 23 8.40 10.33 -8.39
N GLY A 24 8.62 11.64 -8.45
CA GLY A 24 9.72 12.24 -9.23
C GLY A 24 9.54 12.12 -10.75
N ILE A 25 8.32 11.86 -11.22
CA ILE A 25 8.00 11.72 -12.65
C ILE A 25 7.66 13.11 -13.21
N ARG A 26 8.34 13.52 -14.28
CA ARG A 26 8.08 14.79 -14.94
C ARG A 26 6.72 14.76 -15.67
N TRP A 27 5.88 15.74 -15.36
CA TRP A 27 4.60 15.95 -16.02
C TRP A 27 4.76 16.22 -17.53
N ASP A 28 3.88 15.64 -18.34
CA ASP A 28 3.81 15.84 -19.78
C ASP A 28 2.42 15.51 -20.35
N ASP A 29 2.27 15.67 -21.67
CA ASP A 29 1.02 15.38 -22.39
C ASP A 29 0.63 13.89 -22.33
N GLY A 30 1.61 12.98 -22.26
CA GLY A 30 1.36 11.56 -22.06
C GLY A 30 0.58 11.29 -20.76
N LEU A 31 1.02 11.90 -19.66
CA LEU A 31 0.35 11.82 -18.36
C LEU A 31 -0.96 12.61 -18.30
N ALA A 32 -1.11 13.65 -19.13
CA ALA A 32 -2.36 14.42 -19.20
C ALA A 32 -3.56 13.59 -19.69
N THR A 33 -3.33 12.51 -20.48
CA THR A 33 -4.38 11.60 -20.96
C THR A 33 -4.79 10.50 -19.96
N VAL A 34 -4.09 10.39 -18.83
CA VAL A 34 -4.31 9.31 -17.85
C VAL A 34 -5.71 9.34 -17.21
N PRO A 35 -6.32 10.49 -16.85
CA PRO A 35 -7.68 10.52 -16.34
C PRO A 35 -8.69 9.87 -17.29
N ASP A 36 -8.64 10.21 -18.59
CA ASP A 36 -9.56 9.67 -19.59
C ASP A 36 -9.39 8.15 -19.75
N ARG A 37 -8.15 7.66 -19.67
CA ARG A 37 -7.85 6.22 -19.69
C ARG A 37 -8.39 5.50 -18.45
N ILE A 38 -8.33 6.14 -17.28
CA ILE A 38 -8.92 5.62 -16.04
C ILE A 38 -10.44 5.53 -16.15
N ASP A 39 -11.10 6.58 -16.65
CA ASP A 39 -12.55 6.60 -16.81
C ASP A 39 -13.02 5.52 -17.79
N SER A 40 -12.33 5.38 -18.93
CA SER A 40 -12.56 4.29 -19.89
C SER A 40 -12.36 2.90 -19.25
N ALA A 41 -11.31 2.72 -18.45
CA ALA A 41 -11.04 1.48 -17.74
C ALA A 41 -12.16 1.13 -16.74
N ILE A 42 -12.64 2.11 -15.97
CA ILE A 42 -13.74 1.92 -15.02
C ILE A 42 -15.01 1.48 -15.75
N GLN A 43 -15.34 2.12 -16.87
CA GLN A 43 -16.55 1.85 -17.68
C GLN A 43 -16.48 0.54 -18.50
N SER A 44 -15.28 -0.02 -18.72
CA SER A 44 -15.10 -1.24 -19.50
C SER A 44 -15.87 -2.44 -18.94
N GLY A 45 -16.55 -3.21 -19.79
CA GLY A 45 -17.21 -4.47 -19.41
C GLY A 45 -16.27 -5.66 -19.21
N ARG A 46 -14.96 -5.48 -19.45
CA ARG A 46 -13.97 -6.56 -19.30
C ARG A 46 -13.68 -6.85 -17.83
N ALA A 47 -13.25 -8.09 -17.55
CA ALA A 47 -12.87 -8.48 -16.20
C ALA A 47 -11.73 -7.63 -15.65
N ALA A 48 -11.81 -7.29 -14.36
CA ALA A 48 -11.00 -6.25 -13.72
C ALA A 48 -9.47 -6.44 -13.87
N PRO A 49 -8.90 -7.67 -13.77
CA PRO A 49 -7.46 -7.86 -13.96
C PRO A 49 -6.98 -7.51 -15.38
N PHE A 50 -7.79 -7.80 -16.41
CA PHE A 50 -7.43 -7.46 -17.79
C PHE A 50 -7.51 -5.96 -18.04
N VAL A 51 -8.53 -5.29 -17.47
CA VAL A 51 -8.63 -3.84 -17.51
C VAL A 51 -7.41 -3.18 -16.84
N ALA A 52 -6.99 -3.68 -15.69
CA ALA A 52 -5.79 -3.22 -15.01
C ALA A 52 -4.54 -3.41 -15.89
N ALA A 53 -4.38 -4.58 -16.51
CA ALA A 53 -3.26 -4.88 -17.40
C ALA A 53 -3.21 -3.91 -18.60
N ASP A 54 -4.35 -3.66 -19.24
CA ASP A 54 -4.46 -2.75 -20.39
C ASP A 54 -4.14 -1.31 -19.99
N LEU A 55 -4.66 -0.85 -18.85
CA LEU A 55 -4.37 0.48 -18.32
C LEU A 55 -2.88 0.66 -18.06
N ILE A 56 -2.23 -0.33 -17.42
CA ILE A 56 -0.80 -0.26 -17.14
C ILE A 56 0.00 -0.23 -18.44
N ALA A 57 -0.33 -1.11 -19.40
CA ALA A 57 0.31 -1.14 -20.70
C ALA A 57 0.16 0.19 -21.44
N ALA A 58 -1.03 0.78 -21.43
CA ALA A 58 -1.33 2.07 -22.04
C ALA A 58 -0.52 3.23 -21.43
N ILE A 59 -0.45 3.30 -20.10
CA ILE A 59 0.33 4.34 -19.40
C ILE A 59 1.83 4.16 -19.66
N CYS A 60 2.34 2.93 -19.56
CA CYS A 60 3.76 2.64 -19.78
C CYS A 60 4.19 2.81 -21.24
N ALA A 61 3.29 2.61 -22.22
CA ALA A 61 3.56 2.91 -23.62
C ALA A 61 3.71 4.41 -23.87
N ALA A 62 2.89 5.24 -23.21
CA ALA A 62 3.02 6.70 -23.28
C ALA A 62 4.21 7.23 -22.47
N ARG A 63 4.49 6.61 -21.31
CA ARG A 63 5.54 7.03 -20.38
C ARG A 63 6.19 5.82 -19.68
N PRO A 64 7.33 5.31 -20.20
CA PRO A 64 7.97 4.09 -19.70
C PRO A 64 8.45 4.13 -18.24
N ASP A 65 8.84 5.30 -17.72
CA ASP A 65 9.29 5.50 -16.33
C ASP A 65 8.12 5.58 -15.33
N ALA A 66 6.87 5.63 -15.80
CA ALA A 66 5.68 5.75 -14.95
C ALA A 66 5.09 4.41 -14.47
N GLU A 67 5.80 3.30 -14.55
CA GLU A 67 5.26 1.98 -14.15
C GLU A 67 4.73 1.96 -12.70
N VAL A 68 5.44 2.60 -11.76
CA VAL A 68 5.01 2.68 -10.36
C VAL A 68 3.68 3.43 -10.21
N LEU A 69 3.54 4.53 -10.95
CA LEU A 69 2.30 5.30 -11.00
C LEU A 69 1.18 4.46 -11.64
N ALA A 70 1.48 3.78 -12.74
CA ALA A 70 0.52 2.95 -13.47
C ALA A 70 -0.03 1.79 -12.61
N LEU A 71 0.84 1.08 -11.89
CA LEU A 71 0.44 0.01 -10.96
C LEU A 71 -0.43 0.55 -9.83
N GLY A 72 -0.04 1.68 -9.21
CA GLY A 72 -0.84 2.31 -8.16
C GLY A 72 -2.22 2.77 -8.64
N LEU A 73 -2.31 3.33 -9.84
CA LEU A 73 -3.59 3.74 -10.44
C LEU A 73 -4.45 2.52 -10.83
N ALA A 74 -3.82 1.43 -11.28
CA ALA A 74 -4.52 0.18 -11.56
C ALA A 74 -5.16 -0.41 -10.30
N ASP A 75 -4.48 -0.36 -9.14
CA ASP A 75 -5.08 -0.76 -7.86
C ASP A 75 -6.32 0.09 -7.49
N VAL A 76 -6.32 1.38 -7.82
CA VAL A 76 -7.52 2.22 -7.63
C VAL A 76 -8.64 1.83 -8.60
N VAL A 77 -8.32 1.56 -9.87
CA VAL A 77 -9.31 1.10 -10.85
C VAL A 77 -9.89 -0.26 -10.44
N LEU A 78 -9.06 -1.19 -9.96
CA LEU A 78 -9.53 -2.47 -9.41
C LEU A 78 -10.53 -2.25 -8.28
N ALA A 79 -10.20 -1.39 -7.32
CA ALA A 79 -11.09 -1.07 -6.21
C ALA A 79 -12.43 -0.47 -6.68
N ARG A 80 -12.41 0.39 -7.71
CA ARG A 80 -13.63 0.95 -8.32
C ARG A 80 -14.47 -0.12 -9.01
N LYS A 81 -13.85 -0.97 -9.84
CA LYS A 81 -14.56 -2.03 -10.56
C LYS A 81 -15.14 -3.10 -9.64
N LEU A 82 -14.44 -3.41 -8.56
CA LEU A 82 -14.87 -4.41 -7.57
C LEU A 82 -15.67 -3.79 -6.41
N SER A 83 -16.00 -2.49 -6.51
CA SER A 83 -16.81 -1.76 -5.51
C SER A 83 -16.25 -1.81 -4.09
N TRP A 84 -14.93 -1.86 -3.94
CA TRP A 84 -14.25 -1.80 -2.65
C TRP A 84 -14.37 -0.41 -2.02
N ALA A 85 -14.52 -0.37 -0.70
CA ALA A 85 -14.62 0.88 0.05
C ALA A 85 -13.34 1.72 -0.02
N ARG A 86 -12.18 1.05 -0.07
CA ARG A 86 -10.84 1.65 -0.19
C ARG A 86 -9.98 0.81 -1.11
N PRO A 87 -9.07 1.43 -1.88
CA PRO A 87 -8.11 0.67 -2.66
C PRO A 87 -7.03 0.07 -1.76
N VAL A 88 -6.63 -1.14 -2.11
CA VAL A 88 -5.51 -1.88 -1.52
C VAL A 88 -4.46 -2.01 -2.61
N LEU A 89 -3.20 -1.68 -2.30
CA LEU A 89 -2.10 -1.67 -3.27
C LEU A 89 -1.57 -3.08 -3.51
N LEU A 90 -2.34 -3.91 -4.22
CA LEU A 90 -2.05 -5.34 -4.42
C LEU A 90 -1.04 -5.55 -5.55
N LEU A 91 -1.21 -4.85 -6.67
CA LEU A 91 -0.33 -5.00 -7.83
C LEU A 91 1.01 -4.31 -7.61
N LEU A 92 1.00 -3.15 -6.95
CA LEU A 92 2.21 -2.39 -6.71
C LEU A 92 3.20 -3.11 -5.78
N THR A 93 2.71 -3.85 -4.78
CA THR A 93 3.57 -4.67 -3.89
C THR A 93 4.18 -5.86 -4.63
N GLU A 94 3.46 -6.41 -5.61
CA GLU A 94 3.89 -7.58 -6.39
C GLU A 94 4.70 -7.23 -7.65
N ARG A 95 5.09 -5.97 -7.86
CA ARG A 95 5.82 -5.50 -9.06
C ARG A 95 7.04 -6.36 -9.44
N TYR A 96 7.73 -6.90 -8.44
CA TYR A 96 8.90 -7.77 -8.57
C TYR A 96 8.63 -9.22 -8.12
N GLY A 97 7.34 -9.55 -7.94
CA GLY A 97 6.85 -10.86 -7.55
C GLY A 97 7.14 -11.94 -8.60
N PRO A 98 6.97 -13.22 -8.22
CA PRO A 98 7.26 -14.36 -9.08
C PRO A 98 6.41 -14.37 -10.35
N ALA A 99 5.20 -13.82 -10.30
CA ALA A 99 4.27 -13.72 -11.43
C ALA A 99 4.84 -13.02 -12.67
N PHE A 100 5.77 -12.08 -12.48
CA PHE A 100 6.39 -11.34 -13.58
C PHE A 100 7.71 -11.96 -14.06
N ARG A 101 8.20 -13.06 -13.48
CA ARG A 101 9.48 -13.68 -13.91
C ARG A 101 9.31 -14.42 -15.22
N MET A 102 10.22 -14.21 -16.18
CA MET A 102 10.23 -14.97 -17.42
C MET A 102 10.71 -16.42 -17.19
N ILE A 103 10.20 -17.34 -18.02
CA ILE A 103 10.64 -18.75 -18.03
C ILE A 103 12.14 -18.79 -18.32
N GLY A 104 12.92 -19.47 -17.46
CA GLY A 104 14.38 -19.49 -17.53
C GLY A 104 15.10 -18.42 -16.70
N GLY A 105 14.37 -17.61 -15.92
CA GLY A 105 14.92 -16.72 -14.89
C GLY A 105 15.64 -15.46 -15.40
N ARG A 106 15.71 -15.27 -16.72
CA ARG A 106 16.35 -14.10 -17.33
C ARG A 106 15.31 -13.05 -17.67
N GLY A 107 15.02 -12.16 -16.73
CA GLY A 107 14.23 -10.96 -16.95
C GLY A 107 12.79 -11.02 -16.43
N ARG A 108 12.05 -9.93 -16.71
CA ARG A 108 10.71 -9.67 -16.18
C ARG A 108 9.76 -9.35 -17.33
N VAL A 109 8.59 -9.97 -17.33
CA VAL A 109 7.48 -9.65 -18.25
C VAL A 109 7.11 -8.18 -18.08
N ARG A 110 7.15 -7.41 -19.17
CA ARG A 110 6.88 -5.96 -19.16
C ARG A 110 5.46 -5.63 -19.61
N PRO A 111 4.93 -4.46 -19.19
CA PRO A 111 3.68 -3.94 -19.74
C PRO A 111 3.71 -3.91 -21.28
N GLY A 112 2.64 -4.41 -21.91
CA GLY A 112 2.53 -4.50 -23.36
C GLY A 112 2.96 -5.84 -23.97
N GLU A 113 3.64 -6.71 -23.22
CA GLU A 113 3.97 -8.06 -23.68
C GLU A 113 2.75 -9.01 -23.63
N PRO A 114 2.64 -10.01 -24.53
CA PRO A 114 1.51 -10.94 -24.55
C PRO A 114 1.31 -11.72 -23.25
N ALA A 115 2.38 -11.96 -22.49
CA ALA A 115 2.31 -12.67 -21.20
C ALA A 115 1.88 -11.76 -20.03
N TYR A 116 1.85 -10.43 -20.21
CA TYR A 116 1.63 -9.47 -19.13
C TYR A 116 0.23 -9.59 -18.49
N PRO A 117 -0.88 -9.76 -19.23
CA PRO A 117 -2.19 -9.93 -18.60
C PRO A 117 -2.27 -11.17 -17.71
N LYS A 118 -1.62 -12.27 -18.11
CA LYS A 118 -1.51 -13.48 -17.27
C LYS A 118 -0.70 -13.21 -16.01
N ALA A 119 0.43 -12.48 -16.13
CA ALA A 119 1.24 -12.08 -14.99
C ALA A 119 0.45 -11.21 -14.01
N ILE A 120 -0.38 -10.27 -14.49
CA ILE A 120 -1.26 -9.45 -13.65
C ILE A 120 -2.27 -10.30 -12.87
N CYS A 121 -2.89 -11.30 -13.50
CA CYS A 121 -3.82 -12.20 -12.81
C CYS A 121 -3.13 -12.98 -11.67
N LEU A 122 -1.93 -13.51 -11.93
CA LEU A 122 -1.15 -14.23 -10.92
C LEU A 122 -0.68 -13.31 -9.79
N ALA A 123 -0.15 -12.14 -10.14
CA ALA A 123 0.27 -11.12 -9.17
C ALA A 123 -0.90 -10.66 -8.28
N LEU A 124 -2.11 -10.54 -8.84
CA LEU A 124 -3.28 -10.20 -8.05
C LEU A 124 -3.64 -11.30 -7.05
N ALA A 125 -3.56 -12.58 -7.44
CA ALA A 125 -3.81 -13.70 -6.53
C ALA A 125 -2.79 -13.73 -5.39
N ASP A 126 -1.51 -13.59 -5.71
CA ASP A 126 -0.41 -13.54 -4.73
C ASP A 126 -0.58 -12.34 -3.78
N GLY A 127 -0.87 -11.16 -4.34
CA GLY A 127 -1.09 -9.93 -3.58
C GLY A 127 -2.30 -10.03 -2.63
N VAL A 128 -3.39 -10.68 -3.06
CA VAL A 128 -4.55 -10.92 -2.20
C VAL A 128 -4.22 -11.87 -1.05
N ASP A 129 -3.52 -12.98 -1.30
CA ASP A 129 -3.09 -13.90 -0.23
C ASP A 129 -2.18 -13.19 0.78
N ALA A 130 -1.20 -12.41 0.31
CA ALA A 130 -0.33 -11.62 1.17
C ALA A 130 -1.11 -10.57 2.00
N ALA A 131 -2.06 -9.87 1.38
CA ALA A 131 -2.89 -8.89 2.06
C ALA A 131 -3.79 -9.52 3.13
N LEU A 132 -4.40 -10.68 2.85
CA LEU A 132 -5.24 -11.39 3.82
C LEU A 132 -4.43 -11.90 5.01
N ARG A 133 -3.23 -12.44 4.79
CA ARG A 133 -2.33 -12.84 5.88
C ARG A 133 -1.92 -11.65 6.75
N SER A 134 -1.60 -10.52 6.13
CA SER A 134 -1.28 -9.28 6.84
C SER A 134 -2.47 -8.79 7.67
N ALA A 135 -3.68 -8.81 7.10
CA ALA A 135 -4.90 -8.40 7.80
C ALA A 135 -5.17 -9.28 9.04
N LEU A 136 -4.98 -10.60 8.94
CA LEU A 136 -5.13 -11.52 10.08
C LEU A 136 -4.11 -11.26 11.19
N ASP A 137 -2.85 -10.95 10.84
CA ASP A 137 -1.83 -10.60 11.85
C ASP A 137 -2.17 -9.29 12.56
N ILE A 138 -2.57 -8.27 11.78
CA ILE A 138 -2.98 -6.96 12.30
C ILE A 138 -4.20 -7.09 13.21
N ASP A 139 -5.23 -7.86 12.83
CA ASP A 139 -6.43 -8.07 13.65
C ASP A 139 -6.09 -8.72 14.99
N ARG A 140 -5.28 -9.79 14.97
CA ARG A 140 -4.81 -10.48 16.17
C ARG A 140 -4.02 -9.55 17.10
N ARG A 141 -3.11 -8.73 16.54
CA ARG A 141 -2.31 -7.78 17.31
C ARG A 141 -3.13 -6.61 17.82
N ALA A 142 -4.11 -6.12 17.06
CA ALA A 142 -5.07 -5.12 17.51
C ALA A 142 -5.89 -5.62 18.71
N ALA A 143 -6.45 -6.84 18.62
CA ALA A 143 -7.17 -7.48 19.71
C ALA A 143 -6.28 -7.65 20.96
N ARG A 144 -5.02 -8.07 20.76
CA ARG A 144 -4.04 -8.19 21.84
C ARG A 144 -3.72 -6.84 22.48
N LEU A 145 -3.51 -5.80 21.68
CA LEU A 145 -3.23 -4.44 22.12
C LEU A 145 -4.37 -3.92 23.01
N LEU A 146 -5.62 -4.08 22.57
CA LEU A 146 -6.79 -3.71 23.36
C LEU A 146 -6.89 -4.50 24.67
N ALA A 147 -6.62 -5.80 24.65
CA ALA A 147 -6.65 -6.65 25.85
C ALA A 147 -5.55 -6.30 26.88
N VAL A 148 -4.39 -5.80 26.43
CA VAL A 148 -3.29 -5.42 27.34
C VAL A 148 -3.29 -3.95 27.72
N ALA A 149 -4.03 -3.09 27.01
CA ALA A 149 -4.19 -1.68 27.34
C ALA A 149 -4.45 -1.41 28.84
N PRO A 150 -5.39 -2.09 29.54
CA PRO A 150 -5.62 -1.86 30.98
C PRO A 150 -4.46 -2.31 31.88
N LYS A 151 -3.52 -3.11 31.37
CA LYS A 151 -2.33 -3.60 32.12
C LYS A 151 -1.15 -2.61 32.04
N LEU A 152 -1.28 -1.54 31.26
CA LEU A 152 -0.27 -0.51 31.09
C LEU A 152 -0.45 0.55 32.17
N ARG A 153 0.59 0.76 32.98
CA ARG A 153 0.59 1.77 34.05
C ARG A 153 1.16 3.12 33.59
N THR A 154 1.59 3.22 32.34
CA THR A 154 2.20 4.43 31.79
C THR A 154 1.12 5.49 31.53
N LYS A 155 1.15 6.58 32.29
CA LYS A 155 0.25 7.73 32.08
C LYS A 155 0.46 8.30 30.66
N GLY A 156 -0.62 8.47 29.90
CA GLY A 156 -0.56 8.96 28.51
C GLY A 156 -0.39 7.88 27.44
N ALA A 157 -0.35 6.59 27.81
CA ALA A 157 -0.26 5.48 26.85
C ALA A 157 -1.46 5.42 25.88
N GLU A 158 -2.64 5.93 26.26
CA GLU A 158 -3.84 5.92 25.43
C GLU A 158 -3.62 6.60 24.07
N ALA A 159 -2.91 7.73 24.04
CA ALA A 159 -2.60 8.43 22.80
C ALA A 159 -1.75 7.56 21.86
N VAL A 160 -0.80 6.80 22.42
CA VAL A 160 0.07 5.89 21.65
C VAL A 160 -0.73 4.69 21.14
N ILE A 161 -1.61 4.10 21.98
CA ILE A 161 -2.51 3.01 21.57
C ILE A 161 -3.41 3.46 20.42
N ARG A 162 -4.03 4.63 20.53
CA ARG A 162 -4.89 5.18 19.48
C ARG A 162 -4.14 5.37 18.16
N ARG A 163 -2.87 5.80 18.23
CA ARG A 163 -2.02 5.92 17.04
C ARG A 163 -1.66 4.56 16.46
N LEU A 164 -1.30 3.57 17.28
CA LEU A 164 -1.04 2.20 16.80
C LEU A 164 -2.25 1.59 16.08
N LEU A 165 -3.47 1.97 16.46
CA LEU A 165 -4.71 1.52 15.80
C LEU A 165 -5.07 2.31 14.54
N THR A 166 -4.46 3.46 14.28
CA THR A 166 -4.86 4.38 13.18
C THR A 166 -3.73 4.78 12.23
N GLU A 167 -2.48 4.45 12.57
CA GLU A 167 -1.28 4.68 11.79
C GLU A 167 -0.58 3.36 11.45
N ASP A 168 -0.01 3.27 10.25
CA ASP A 168 0.68 2.05 9.78
C ASP A 168 1.93 1.74 10.61
N ALA A 169 2.57 2.77 11.17
CA ALA A 169 3.74 2.65 12.02
C ALA A 169 3.88 3.86 12.95
N VAL A 170 4.25 3.61 14.20
CA VAL A 170 4.49 4.62 15.23
C VAL A 170 5.96 4.58 15.65
N PRO A 171 6.66 5.73 15.72
CA PRO A 171 8.05 5.75 16.16
C PRO A 171 8.17 5.39 17.64
N ALA A 172 9.25 4.70 18.01
CA ALA A 172 9.55 4.32 19.38
C ALA A 172 9.64 5.51 20.35
N SER A 173 9.96 6.71 19.83
CA SER A 173 9.96 7.97 20.58
C SER A 173 8.55 8.42 20.99
N ALA A 174 7.50 7.85 20.38
CA ALA A 174 6.13 8.30 20.50
C ALA A 174 5.97 9.80 20.25
N SER A 175 6.71 10.33 19.25
CA SER A 175 6.71 11.77 18.92
C SER A 175 5.29 12.30 18.74
N GLY A 176 4.93 13.38 19.44
CA GLY A 176 3.56 13.91 19.49
C GLY A 176 2.72 13.41 20.67
N SER A 177 3.26 12.56 21.54
CA SER A 177 2.68 12.26 22.86
C SER A 177 3.32 13.11 23.97
N SER A 178 2.70 13.12 25.15
CA SER A 178 3.25 13.75 26.36
C SER A 178 4.25 12.86 27.12
N LEU A 179 4.69 11.75 26.53
CA LEU A 179 5.62 10.81 27.16
C LEU A 179 7.05 11.33 27.07
N SER A 180 7.81 11.15 28.14
CA SER A 180 9.26 11.26 28.07
C SER A 180 9.84 10.14 27.20
N ARG A 181 11.05 10.35 26.66
CA ARG A 181 11.75 9.33 25.88
C ARG A 181 11.86 8.00 26.62
N TRP A 182 12.17 8.04 27.92
CA TRP A 182 12.28 6.83 28.75
C TRP A 182 10.93 6.13 28.92
N ALA A 183 9.85 6.89 29.16
CA ALA A 183 8.51 6.33 29.29
C ALA A 183 8.00 5.70 27.97
N ALA A 184 8.30 6.32 26.83
CA ALA A 184 7.97 5.78 25.51
C ALA A 184 8.72 4.47 25.23
N THR A 185 10.04 4.43 25.47
CA THR A 185 10.83 3.20 25.32
C THR A 185 10.27 2.07 26.18
N ARG A 186 10.02 2.34 27.48
CA ARG A 186 9.51 1.33 28.40
C ARG A 186 8.10 0.84 28.03
N LEU A 187 7.27 1.73 27.49
CA LEU A 187 5.95 1.38 26.97
C LEU A 187 6.07 0.40 25.79
N PHE A 188 6.91 0.70 24.79
CA PHE A 188 7.07 -0.16 23.63
C PHE A 188 7.72 -1.51 23.97
N GLU A 189 8.73 -1.55 24.84
CA GLU A 189 9.27 -2.82 25.36
C GLU A 189 8.19 -3.69 26.01
N ARG A 190 7.31 -3.05 26.79
CA ARG A 190 6.21 -3.77 27.46
C ARG A 190 5.16 -4.25 26.48
N LEU A 191 4.81 -3.46 25.48
CA LEU A 191 3.89 -3.86 24.41
C LEU A 191 4.46 -5.01 23.56
N GLU A 192 5.74 -4.94 23.21
CA GLU A 192 6.46 -5.99 22.49
C GLU A 192 6.52 -7.29 23.32
N SER A 193 6.78 -7.20 24.63
CA SER A 193 6.75 -8.37 25.53
C SER A 193 5.37 -9.04 25.64
N PHE A 194 4.30 -8.31 25.30
CA PHE A 194 2.95 -8.85 25.23
C PHE A 194 2.56 -9.38 23.85
N ASP A 195 3.45 -9.28 22.86
CA ASP A 195 3.18 -9.50 21.44
C ASP A 195 2.04 -8.62 20.89
N ALA A 196 1.86 -7.44 21.50
CA ALA A 196 0.81 -6.49 21.09
C ALA A 196 1.25 -5.59 19.93
N VAL A 197 2.55 -5.48 19.70
CA VAL A 197 3.18 -4.73 18.60
C VAL A 197 4.39 -5.50 18.11
N ARG A 198 4.83 -5.19 16.89
CA ARG A 198 6.09 -5.68 16.32
C ARG A 198 6.98 -4.53 15.86
N GLU A 199 8.28 -4.75 15.93
CA GLU A 199 9.27 -3.86 15.36
C GLU A 199 9.31 -4.04 13.83
N LEU A 200 9.31 -2.93 13.09
CA LEU A 200 9.18 -2.92 11.62
C LEU A 200 10.45 -2.47 10.88
N SER A 201 11.40 -1.85 11.57
CA SER A 201 12.54 -1.19 10.92
C SER A 201 13.77 -2.08 10.78
N GLY A 202 13.88 -3.16 11.55
CA GLY A 202 15.00 -4.10 11.50
C GLY A 202 16.35 -3.50 11.95
N ARG A 203 16.33 -2.36 12.63
CA ARG A 203 17.54 -1.62 13.05
C ARG A 203 17.47 -1.20 14.53
N SER A 204 18.64 -1.03 15.13
CA SER A 204 18.77 -0.67 16.55
C SER A 204 18.41 0.80 16.86
N SER A 205 18.51 1.69 15.88
CA SER A 205 18.17 3.12 15.98
C SER A 205 16.91 3.45 15.17
N PHE A 206 16.15 4.48 15.58
CA PHE A 206 14.93 4.91 14.88
C PHE A 206 13.93 3.75 14.63
N ARG A 207 13.68 2.98 15.69
CA ARG A 207 12.71 1.88 15.69
C ARG A 207 11.31 2.41 15.40
N MET A 208 10.62 1.70 14.52
CA MET A 208 9.20 1.91 14.22
C MET A 208 8.45 0.67 14.66
N PHE A 209 7.30 0.87 15.28
CA PHE A 209 6.44 -0.21 15.73
C PHE A 209 5.10 -0.16 15.01
N GLY A 210 4.55 -1.32 14.71
CA GLY A 210 3.20 -1.42 14.16
C GLY A 210 2.50 -2.64 14.69
N LEU A 211 1.29 -2.82 14.18
CA LEU A 211 0.52 -4.04 14.33
C LEU A 211 0.89 -5.06 13.25
#